data_AF-E3NT84-F1
#
_entry.id   AF-E3NT84-F1
#
_cell.length_a   1.000
_cell.length_b   1.000
_cell.length_c   1.000
_cell.angle_alpha   90.00
_cell.angle_beta   90.00
_cell.angle_gamma   90.00
#
_symmetry.space_group_name_H-M   'P 1'
#
loop_
_entity.id
_entity.type
_entity.pdbx_description
1 polymer ?
#
loop_
_entity_poly.entity_id
_entity_poly.type
_entity_poly.pdbx_seq_one_letter_code
_entity_poly.pdbx_strand_id
1 'polypeptide(L)'
;MPLGALPLEVRFLHEPTNENAFVGCALGSAIFRIHPDKKNPSIQTATLSASIPSKRVSGWSLPEMPALITDILISMDDRFLYVSCWLHGDIRQYDITDPSNIKLNSQVYIGGSIHSESNIQVLDQDHSEIPALYVKGRKIEGGPQMLQLSLDGKRLYVTTSLYKQWDQQFYPENVRSGATMLQVDIDPETGKMEINRNFLIDFGKVSGGPYLAHEMRYPGGDCTSDIWI
;
A
#
# COMPACT_ATOMS: atom_id res chain seq x y z
N MET A 1 3.43 2.25 20.14
CA MET A 1 4.54 1.86 19.25
C MET A 1 5.13 3.13 18.63
N PRO A 2 6.47 3.28 18.48
CA PRO A 2 7.03 4.49 17.87
C PRO A 2 6.57 4.66 16.42
N LEU A 3 6.15 5.86 16.02
CA LEU A 3 5.60 6.11 14.67
C LEU A 3 6.66 5.91 13.57
N GLY A 4 7.93 6.21 13.83
CA GLY A 4 9.03 6.01 12.88
C GLY A 4 9.59 4.58 12.82
N ALA A 5 8.89 3.58 13.36
CA ALA A 5 9.40 2.22 13.44
C ALA A 5 9.31 1.46 12.11
N LEU A 6 10.40 0.77 11.75
CA LEU A 6 10.58 0.03 10.49
C LEU A 6 10.31 0.91 9.24
N PRO A 7 11.09 1.98 8.99
CA PRO A 7 11.03 2.68 7.72
C PRO A 7 11.45 1.71 6.60
N LEU A 8 10.62 1.62 5.55
CA LEU A 8 10.90 0.78 4.39
C LEU A 8 11.13 1.68 3.17
N GLU A 9 10.06 1.97 2.45
CA GLU A 9 10.12 2.61 1.14
C GLU A 9 10.19 4.13 1.27
N VAL A 10 11.16 4.72 0.57
CA VAL A 10 11.32 6.17 0.41
C VAL A 10 11.00 6.54 -1.04
N ARG A 11 10.21 7.58 -1.24
CA ARG A 11 9.83 8.10 -2.56
C ARG A 11 10.03 9.61 -2.59
N PHE A 12 10.96 10.06 -3.43
CA PHE A 12 11.09 11.47 -3.77
C PHE A 12 9.98 11.87 -4.73
N LEU A 13 9.62 13.15 -4.72
CA LEU A 13 8.81 13.70 -5.81
C LEU A 13 9.59 13.57 -7.13
N HIS A 14 8.84 13.41 -8.22
CA HIS A 14 9.37 13.25 -9.57
C HIS A 14 9.91 14.57 -10.13
N GLU A 15 9.36 15.71 -9.73
CA GLU A 15 9.87 17.05 -10.05
C GLU A 15 11.28 17.23 -9.46
N PRO A 16 12.35 17.26 -10.27
CA PRO A 16 13.73 17.21 -9.78
C PRO A 16 14.15 18.46 -9.00
N THR A 17 13.42 19.58 -9.13
CA THR A 17 13.67 20.79 -8.34
C THR A 17 12.99 20.78 -6.96
N ASN A 18 12.15 19.78 -6.68
CA ASN A 18 11.41 19.67 -5.43
C ASN A 18 12.06 18.66 -4.48
N GLU A 19 12.60 19.16 -3.37
CA GLU A 19 13.34 18.35 -2.40
C GLU A 19 12.45 17.54 -1.44
N ASN A 20 11.13 17.56 -1.61
CA ASN A 20 10.25 16.77 -0.76
C ASN A 20 10.33 15.28 -1.13
N ALA A 21 10.31 14.43 -0.11
CA ALA A 21 10.14 12.99 -0.24
C ALA A 21 9.23 12.47 0.87
N PHE A 22 8.71 11.27 0.70
CA PHE A 22 7.93 10.56 1.71
C PHE A 22 8.58 9.24 2.06
N VAL A 23 8.46 8.81 3.31
CA VAL A 23 8.85 7.48 3.78
C VAL A 23 7.70 6.81 4.50
N GLY A 24 7.43 5.56 4.13
CA GLY A 24 6.47 4.69 4.82
C GLY A 24 7.14 3.95 5.96
N CYS A 25 6.63 4.09 7.19
CA CYS A 25 7.07 3.35 8.35
C CYS A 25 6.09 2.20 8.63
N ALA A 26 6.53 0.97 8.38
CA ALA A 26 5.67 -0.20 8.40
C ALA A 26 5.05 -0.44 9.77
N LEU A 27 5.88 -0.69 10.77
CA LEU A 27 5.41 -1.07 12.10
C LEU A 27 4.71 0.11 12.79
N GLY A 28 5.22 1.33 12.60
CA GLY A 28 4.57 2.54 13.10
C GLY A 28 3.28 2.93 12.37
N SER A 29 3.01 2.35 11.19
CA SER A 29 1.89 2.70 10.30
C SER A 29 1.78 4.21 10.09
N ALA A 30 2.91 4.86 9.82
CA ALA A 30 3.01 6.31 9.68
C ALA A 30 3.79 6.69 8.43
N ILE A 31 3.47 7.87 7.91
CA ILE A 31 4.10 8.49 6.76
C ILE A 31 4.81 9.74 7.25
N PHE A 32 6.11 9.81 7.01
CA PHE A 32 6.90 11.02 7.27
C PHE A 32 7.26 11.67 5.95
N ARG A 33 7.19 13.00 5.93
CA ARG A 33 7.76 13.80 4.85
C ARG A 33 9.17 14.22 5.20
N ILE A 34 10.10 13.92 4.32
CA ILE A 34 11.48 14.42 4.33
C ILE A 34 11.48 15.72 3.51
N HIS A 35 12.07 16.77 4.07
CA HIS A 35 12.14 18.08 3.41
C HIS A 35 13.25 18.95 4.02
N PRO A 36 13.69 20.04 3.35
CA PRO A 36 14.65 20.98 3.91
C PRO A 36 14.16 21.58 5.23
N ASP A 37 15.04 21.70 6.21
CA ASP A 37 14.72 22.35 7.47
C ASP A 37 14.46 23.86 7.27
N LYS A 38 13.43 24.37 7.97
CA LYS A 38 13.00 25.78 7.83
C LYS A 38 14.05 26.78 8.31
N LYS A 39 14.91 26.41 9.26
CA LYS A 39 15.95 27.29 9.83
C LYS A 39 17.27 27.11 9.11
N ASN A 40 17.58 25.90 8.66
CA ASN A 40 18.77 25.61 7.87
C ASN A 40 18.47 24.70 6.67
N PRO A 41 18.18 25.27 5.49
CA PRO A 41 17.86 24.50 4.28
C PRO A 41 18.94 23.52 3.81
N SER A 42 20.18 23.62 4.32
CA SER A 42 21.24 22.63 4.00
C SER A 42 21.07 21.28 4.72
N ILE A 43 20.10 21.17 5.64
CA ILE A 43 19.82 19.95 6.40
C ILE A 43 18.42 19.47 6.05
N GLN A 44 18.29 18.17 5.79
CA GLN A 44 16.99 17.51 5.62
C GLN A 44 16.42 17.14 6.99
N THR A 45 15.11 17.37 7.18
CA THR A 45 14.35 16.98 8.36
C THR A 45 13.14 16.14 7.97
N ALA A 46 12.63 15.35 8.91
CA ALA A 46 11.46 14.50 8.72
C ALA A 46 10.34 14.91 9.68
N THR A 47 9.16 15.22 9.14
CA THR A 47 7.97 15.54 9.92
C THR A 47 6.87 14.53 9.64
N LEU A 48 6.11 14.16 10.68
CA LEU A 48 4.93 13.30 10.52
C LEU A 48 3.90 13.99 9.62
N SER A 49 3.50 13.32 8.53
CA SER A 49 2.50 13.81 7.58
C SER A 49 1.15 13.14 7.79
N ALA A 50 1.14 11.82 8.00
CA ALA A 50 -0.05 11.07 8.35
C ALA A 50 0.29 9.85 9.20
N SER A 51 -0.67 9.38 9.97
CA SER A 51 -0.62 8.07 10.62
C SER A 51 -1.93 7.33 10.39
N ILE A 52 -1.82 6.01 10.30
CA ILE A 52 -2.95 5.11 10.18
C ILE A 52 -3.12 4.41 11.53
N PRO A 53 -4.19 4.71 12.29
CA PRO A 53 -4.37 4.14 13.61
C PRO A 53 -4.46 2.62 13.56
N SER A 54 -3.87 1.95 14.56
CA SER A 54 -4.14 0.54 14.80
C SER A 54 -5.62 0.32 15.10
N LYS A 55 -6.14 -0.84 14.71
CA LYS A 55 -7.50 -1.27 15.01
C LYS A 55 -7.51 -2.18 16.22
N ARG A 56 -8.48 -2.01 17.12
CA ARG A 56 -8.68 -2.99 18.20
C ARG A 56 -9.32 -4.23 17.61
N VAL A 57 -8.77 -5.40 17.91
CA VAL A 57 -9.20 -6.64 17.29
C VAL A 57 -9.29 -7.81 18.28
N SER A 58 -10.14 -8.79 17.95
CA SER A 58 -10.09 -10.15 18.49
C SER A 58 -9.73 -11.14 17.38
N GLY A 59 -9.31 -12.35 17.73
CA GLY A 59 -8.86 -13.36 16.75
C GLY A 59 -7.47 -13.13 16.16
N TRP A 60 -6.74 -12.13 16.69
CA TRP A 60 -5.34 -11.81 16.37
C TRP A 60 -4.44 -12.06 17.59
N SER A 61 -3.12 -12.23 17.36
CA SER A 61 -2.16 -12.49 18.45
C SER A 61 -2.00 -11.33 19.45
N LEU A 62 -2.37 -10.12 19.06
CA LEU A 62 -2.31 -8.91 19.88
C LEU A 62 -3.69 -8.23 19.95
N PRO A 63 -3.96 -7.39 20.96
CA PRO A 63 -5.24 -6.68 21.07
C PRO A 63 -5.40 -5.56 20.02
N GLU A 64 -4.29 -5.11 19.43
CA GLU A 64 -4.26 -4.05 18.42
C GLU A 64 -3.52 -4.55 17.17
N MET A 65 -4.10 -4.24 16.01
CA MET A 65 -3.54 -4.55 14.70
C MET A 65 -3.10 -3.26 13.99
N PRO A 66 -1.78 -3.05 13.77
CA PRO A 66 -1.32 -1.92 12.95
C PRO A 66 -1.72 -2.12 11.49
N ALA A 67 -1.71 -1.05 10.70
CA ALA A 67 -1.98 -1.13 9.26
C ALA A 67 -0.86 -1.85 8.51
N LEU A 68 0.37 -1.71 9.02
CA LEU A 68 1.61 -2.20 8.43
C LEU A 68 1.83 -1.63 7.01
N ILE A 69 2.31 -0.38 6.94
CA ILE A 69 2.60 0.28 5.66
C ILE A 69 3.83 -0.36 5.01
N THR A 70 3.62 -1.23 4.02
CA THR A 70 4.72 -2.02 3.44
C THR A 70 5.31 -1.42 2.18
N ASP A 71 4.55 -0.60 1.46
CA ASP A 71 4.99 0.11 0.27
C ASP A 71 4.26 1.45 0.15
N ILE A 72 4.94 2.40 -0.51
CA ILE A 72 4.38 3.67 -0.92
C ILE A 72 4.83 4.00 -2.35
N LEU A 73 4.00 4.73 -3.09
CA LEU A 73 4.30 5.12 -4.47
C LEU A 73 3.74 6.52 -4.77
N ILE A 74 4.45 7.31 -5.59
CA ILE A 74 4.01 8.65 -5.99
C ILE A 74 3.66 8.66 -7.48
N SER A 75 2.54 9.27 -7.85
CA SER A 75 2.15 9.44 -9.26
C SER A 75 3.11 10.36 -10.01
N MET A 76 3.29 10.13 -11.31
CA MET A 76 4.24 10.90 -12.16
C MET A 76 4.03 12.42 -12.15
N ASP A 77 2.82 12.88 -11.84
CA ASP A 77 2.45 14.29 -11.75
C ASP A 77 2.62 14.87 -10.33
N ASP A 78 3.21 14.12 -9.41
CA ASP A 78 3.42 14.47 -7.99
C ASP A 78 2.14 14.86 -7.24
N ARG A 79 0.99 14.39 -7.71
CA ARG A 79 -0.31 14.74 -7.14
C ARG A 79 -0.79 13.76 -6.08
N PHE A 80 -0.49 12.47 -6.23
CA PHE A 80 -1.00 11.42 -5.36
C PHE A 80 0.09 10.52 -4.78
N LEU A 81 -0.02 10.24 -3.49
CA LEU A 81 0.74 9.21 -2.77
C LEU A 81 -0.16 8.00 -2.48
N TYR A 82 0.23 6.83 -2.97
CA TYR A 82 -0.42 5.55 -2.72
C TYR A 82 0.28 4.83 -1.58
N VAL A 83 -0.49 4.18 -0.70
CA VAL A 83 0.00 3.61 0.56
C VAL A 83 -0.62 2.24 0.76
N SER A 84 0.25 1.22 0.86
CA SER A 84 -0.15 -0.18 0.97
C SER A 84 -0.25 -0.62 2.44
N CYS A 85 -1.47 -0.80 2.95
CA CYS A 85 -1.73 -1.20 4.33
C CYS A 85 -1.90 -2.73 4.40
N TRP A 86 -0.78 -3.44 4.50
CA TRP A 86 -0.74 -4.88 4.27
C TRP A 86 -1.60 -5.67 5.26
N LEU A 87 -1.57 -5.33 6.56
CA LEU A 87 -2.37 -6.05 7.56
C LEU A 87 -3.85 -5.68 7.49
N HIS A 88 -4.17 -4.40 7.34
CA HIS A 88 -5.56 -3.96 7.26
C HIS A 88 -6.25 -4.44 5.99
N GLY A 89 -5.51 -4.61 4.89
CA GLY A 89 -6.08 -5.05 3.61
C GLY A 89 -6.63 -3.90 2.79
N ASP A 90 -5.98 -2.73 2.81
CA ASP A 90 -6.41 -1.58 2.04
C ASP A 90 -5.26 -0.81 1.40
N ILE A 91 -5.55 -0.19 0.26
CA ILE A 91 -4.69 0.83 -0.34
C ILE A 91 -5.35 2.17 -0.07
N ARG A 92 -4.56 3.13 0.40
CA ARG A 92 -4.98 4.53 0.57
C ARG A 92 -4.26 5.40 -0.43
N GLN A 93 -4.99 6.35 -0.99
CA GLN A 93 -4.45 7.40 -1.84
C GLN A 93 -4.60 8.72 -1.12
N TYR A 94 -3.49 9.44 -0.96
CA TYR A 94 -3.44 10.78 -0.40
C TYR A 94 -3.17 11.79 -1.52
N ASP A 95 -3.93 12.88 -1.55
CA ASP A 95 -3.58 14.08 -2.31
C ASP A 95 -2.37 14.75 -1.62
N ILE A 96 -1.30 14.93 -2.38
CA ILE A 96 -0.04 15.52 -1.94
C ILE A 96 0.32 16.80 -2.72
N THR A 97 -0.64 17.42 -3.40
CA THR A 97 -0.46 18.71 -4.12
C THR A 97 0.16 19.78 -3.23
N ASP A 98 -0.18 19.77 -1.94
CA ASP A 98 0.58 20.42 -0.89
C ASP A 98 1.27 19.35 -0.03
N PRO A 99 2.58 19.07 -0.25
CA PRO A 99 3.29 18.04 0.49
C PRO A 99 3.29 18.28 2.00
N SER A 100 3.11 19.52 2.46
CA SER A 100 3.07 19.85 3.89
C SER A 100 1.76 19.50 4.57
N ASN A 101 0.71 19.23 3.79
CA ASN A 101 -0.64 19.02 4.28
C ASN A 101 -1.39 18.01 3.40
N ILE A 102 -0.92 16.76 3.45
CA ILE A 102 -1.49 15.66 2.67
C ILE A 102 -2.89 15.29 3.16
N LYS A 103 -3.77 14.85 2.26
CA LYS A 103 -5.17 14.53 2.59
C LYS A 103 -5.59 13.20 2.00
N LEU A 104 -6.24 12.36 2.81
CA LEU A 104 -6.82 11.12 2.31
C LEU A 104 -7.88 11.47 1.24
N ASN A 105 -7.73 10.91 0.05
CA ASN A 105 -8.61 11.16 -1.10
C ASN A 105 -9.46 9.92 -1.45
N SER A 106 -8.84 8.75 -1.53
CA SER A 106 -9.52 7.52 -1.91
C SER A 106 -8.96 6.30 -1.16
N GLN A 107 -9.76 5.25 -1.05
CA GLN A 107 -9.42 4.00 -0.36
C GLN A 107 -10.11 2.82 -1.05
N VAL A 108 -9.38 1.72 -1.23
CA VAL A 108 -9.93 0.44 -1.72
C VAL A 108 -9.43 -0.72 -0.87
N TYR A 109 -10.27 -1.74 -0.69
CA TYR A 109 -9.96 -2.91 0.13
C TYR A 109 -9.56 -4.09 -0.75
N ILE A 110 -8.43 -4.73 -0.42
CA ILE A 110 -7.81 -5.83 -1.16
C ILE A 110 -7.25 -6.84 -0.15
N GLY A 111 -7.95 -7.95 0.04
CA GLY A 111 -7.51 -9.00 0.96
C GLY A 111 -7.30 -8.49 2.39
N GLY A 112 -6.11 -8.71 2.92
CA GLY A 112 -5.68 -8.39 4.28
C GLY A 112 -6.32 -9.26 5.34
N SER A 113 -6.16 -8.86 6.59
CA SER A 113 -6.66 -9.61 7.73
C SER A 113 -8.08 -9.22 8.14
N ILE A 114 -8.59 -8.08 7.66
CA ILE A 114 -9.86 -7.50 8.09
C ILE A 114 -10.88 -7.62 6.97
N HIS A 115 -11.66 -8.71 7.00
CA HIS A 115 -12.79 -8.92 6.11
C HIS A 115 -13.77 -9.98 6.66
N SER A 116 -14.96 -10.08 6.07
CA SER A 116 -16.07 -10.92 6.54
C SER A 116 -15.77 -12.42 6.63
N GLU A 117 -14.84 -12.92 5.82
CA GLU A 117 -14.37 -14.32 5.87
C GLU A 117 -13.05 -14.53 6.62
N SER A 118 -12.64 -13.60 7.47
CA SER A 118 -11.49 -13.71 8.36
C SER A 118 -11.95 -14.12 9.75
N ASN A 119 -11.08 -14.76 10.53
CA ASN A 119 -11.34 -15.03 11.96
C ASN A 119 -11.13 -13.79 12.85
N ILE A 120 -10.74 -12.66 12.26
CA ILE A 120 -10.41 -11.43 12.97
C ILE A 120 -11.63 -10.52 13.00
N GLN A 121 -11.99 -10.04 14.19
CA GLN A 121 -13.09 -9.11 14.39
C GLN A 121 -12.54 -7.77 14.87
N VAL A 122 -12.95 -6.68 14.24
CA VAL A 122 -12.63 -5.33 14.70
C VAL A 122 -13.63 -4.91 15.76
N LEU A 123 -13.12 -4.37 16.87
CA LEU A 123 -13.90 -3.98 18.05
C LEU A 123 -14.17 -2.47 18.13
N ASP A 124 -13.64 -1.71 17.16
CA ASP A 124 -13.86 -0.27 17.06
C ASP A 124 -15.31 0.03 16.63
N GLN A 125 -15.95 1.01 17.26
CA GLN A 125 -17.39 1.28 17.09
C GLN A 125 -17.77 1.82 15.70
N ASP A 126 -16.82 2.45 15.02
CA ASP A 126 -16.96 3.05 13.70
C ASP A 126 -16.61 2.09 12.55
N HIS A 127 -16.27 0.82 12.86
CA HIS A 127 -15.94 -0.17 11.84
C HIS A 127 -17.19 -0.69 11.13
N SER A 128 -17.21 -0.52 9.81
CA SER A 128 -18.14 -1.23 8.93
C SER A 128 -17.49 -2.52 8.44
N GLU A 129 -18.27 -3.60 8.38
CA GLU A 129 -17.79 -4.88 7.87
C GLU A 129 -17.28 -4.74 6.42
N ILE A 130 -16.08 -5.25 6.17
CA ILE A 130 -15.46 -5.27 4.84
C ILE A 130 -15.72 -6.66 4.24
N PRO A 131 -16.38 -6.78 3.08
CA PRO A 131 -16.60 -8.09 2.47
C PRO A 131 -15.28 -8.67 1.93
N ALA A 132 -15.09 -9.98 2.06
CA ALA A 132 -13.97 -10.66 1.42
C ALA A 132 -13.96 -10.40 -0.09
N LEU A 133 -12.79 -10.06 -0.64
CA LEU A 133 -12.66 -9.73 -2.05
C LEU A 133 -12.53 -11.01 -2.89
N TYR A 134 -13.43 -11.13 -3.87
CA TYR A 134 -13.32 -12.10 -4.95
C TYR A 134 -13.15 -11.40 -6.30
N VAL A 135 -12.17 -11.87 -7.07
CA VAL A 135 -11.96 -11.43 -8.47
C VAL A 135 -11.87 -12.67 -9.34
N LYS A 136 -12.67 -12.73 -10.41
CA LYS A 136 -12.75 -13.89 -11.33
C LYS A 136 -12.91 -15.25 -10.59
N GLY A 137 -13.71 -15.28 -9.53
CA GLY A 137 -13.97 -16.47 -8.71
C GLY A 137 -12.84 -16.86 -7.75
N ARG A 138 -11.75 -16.10 -7.68
CA ARG A 138 -10.63 -16.31 -6.76
C ARG A 138 -10.78 -15.38 -5.55
N LYS A 139 -10.81 -15.97 -4.34
CA LYS A 139 -10.63 -15.21 -3.09
C LYS A 139 -9.22 -14.63 -3.06
N ILE A 140 -9.10 -13.35 -2.74
CA ILE A 140 -7.82 -12.67 -2.63
C ILE A 140 -7.26 -12.87 -1.22
N GLU A 141 -6.18 -13.65 -1.15
CA GLU A 141 -5.40 -13.93 0.06
C GLU A 141 -4.17 -12.99 0.12
N GLY A 142 -3.61 -12.82 1.32
CA GLY A 142 -2.55 -11.83 1.54
C GLY A 142 -3.12 -10.41 1.62
N GLY A 143 -2.27 -9.42 1.86
CA GLY A 143 -2.64 -8.00 1.85
C GLY A 143 -2.03 -7.26 0.67
N PRO A 144 -2.46 -6.02 0.35
CA PRO A 144 -1.81 -5.24 -0.69
C PRO A 144 -0.37 -4.99 -0.24
N GLN A 145 0.59 -5.25 -1.12
CA GLN A 145 2.01 -5.10 -0.85
C GLN A 145 2.64 -4.18 -1.90
N MET A 146 3.48 -4.68 -2.83
CA MET A 146 4.11 -3.81 -3.83
C MET A 146 3.04 -3.21 -4.73
N LEU A 147 3.19 -1.91 -4.97
CA LEU A 147 2.35 -1.08 -5.81
C LEU A 147 3.15 -0.67 -7.04
N GLN A 148 2.49 -0.67 -8.20
CA GLN A 148 3.08 -0.06 -9.39
C GLN A 148 2.03 0.66 -10.21
N LEU A 149 2.28 1.93 -10.50
CA LEU A 149 1.37 2.79 -11.23
C LEU A 149 1.82 2.94 -12.69
N SER A 150 0.86 2.98 -13.60
CA SER A 150 1.13 3.36 -14.99
C SER A 150 1.54 4.83 -15.09
N LEU A 151 2.39 5.17 -16.06
CA LEU A 151 2.87 6.55 -16.27
C LEU A 151 1.75 7.57 -16.48
N ASP A 152 0.61 7.15 -17.04
CA ASP A 152 -0.57 8.00 -17.22
C ASP A 152 -1.44 8.14 -15.95
N GLY A 153 -1.06 7.51 -14.84
CA GLY A 153 -1.74 7.56 -13.56
C GLY A 153 -3.07 6.81 -13.47
N LYS A 154 -3.45 6.04 -14.50
CA LYS A 154 -4.82 5.47 -14.61
C LYS A 154 -4.94 4.04 -14.09
N ARG A 155 -3.85 3.31 -13.94
CA ARG A 155 -3.84 1.87 -13.59
C ARG A 155 -2.79 1.61 -12.54
N LEU A 156 -3.25 1.25 -11.34
CA LEU A 156 -2.39 0.80 -10.25
C LEU A 156 -2.46 -0.70 -10.15
N TYR A 157 -1.33 -1.37 -10.26
CA TYR A 157 -1.21 -2.81 -10.06
C TYR A 157 -0.67 -3.08 -8.66
N VAL A 158 -1.13 -4.18 -8.08
CA VAL A 158 -0.77 -4.56 -6.72
C VAL A 158 -0.57 -6.06 -6.62
N THR A 159 0.49 -6.47 -5.94
CA THR A 159 0.76 -7.87 -5.55
C THR A 159 0.50 -8.09 -4.07
N THR A 160 0.31 -9.35 -3.66
CA THR A 160 -0.19 -9.69 -2.31
C THR A 160 0.84 -10.27 -1.33
N SER A 161 2.10 -10.43 -1.72
CA SER A 161 3.15 -11.06 -0.89
C SER A 161 4.23 -10.08 -0.46
N LEU A 162 4.62 -10.14 0.81
CA LEU A 162 5.67 -9.30 1.40
C LEU A 162 7.00 -10.04 1.48
N TYR A 163 7.01 -11.09 2.29
CA TYR A 163 8.21 -11.85 2.59
C TYR A 163 7.76 -13.20 3.10
N LYS A 164 8.26 -14.30 2.53
CA LYS A 164 7.70 -15.64 2.72
C LYS A 164 7.45 -16.03 4.18
N GLN A 165 8.36 -15.70 5.09
CA GLN A 165 8.23 -16.02 6.51
C GLN A 165 7.11 -15.21 7.19
N TRP A 166 6.94 -13.95 6.79
CA TRP A 166 5.86 -13.10 7.28
C TRP A 166 4.54 -13.52 6.65
N ASP A 167 4.52 -13.82 5.35
CA ASP A 167 3.36 -14.37 4.67
C ASP A 167 2.92 -15.68 5.34
N GLN A 168 3.84 -16.57 5.70
CA GLN A 168 3.49 -17.82 6.37
C GLN A 168 2.91 -17.60 7.78
N GLN A 169 3.36 -16.57 8.48
CA GLN A 169 2.87 -16.22 9.80
C GLN A 169 1.48 -15.55 9.75
N PHE A 170 1.29 -14.60 8.83
CA PHE A 170 0.11 -13.73 8.81
C PHE A 170 -0.95 -14.15 7.78
N TYR A 171 -0.52 -14.74 6.67
CA TYR A 171 -1.36 -15.17 5.54
C TYR A 171 -0.96 -16.57 5.02
N PRO A 172 -1.05 -17.63 5.83
CA PRO A 172 -0.63 -18.97 5.42
C PRO A 172 -1.35 -19.47 4.17
N GLU A 173 -2.60 -19.05 3.93
CA GLU A 173 -3.33 -19.39 2.71
C GLU A 173 -2.75 -18.71 1.46
N ASN A 174 -2.18 -17.50 1.57
CA ASN A 174 -1.45 -16.86 0.47
C ASN A 174 -0.22 -17.69 0.07
N VAL A 175 0.47 -18.27 1.05
CA VAL A 175 1.61 -19.18 0.79
C VAL A 175 1.17 -20.50 0.15
N ARG A 176 0.05 -21.08 0.60
CA ARG A 176 -0.48 -22.35 0.05
C ARG A 176 -1.04 -22.20 -1.35
N SER A 177 -1.74 -21.10 -1.60
CA SER A 177 -2.53 -20.91 -2.81
C SER A 177 -1.84 -20.02 -3.85
N GLY A 178 -0.73 -19.37 -3.49
CA GLY A 178 0.01 -18.45 -4.34
C GLY A 178 -0.52 -17.03 -4.29
N ALA A 179 0.39 -16.08 -4.46
CA ALA A 179 0.06 -14.66 -4.49
C ALA A 179 -0.76 -14.33 -5.75
N THR A 180 -1.39 -13.15 -5.72
CA THR A 180 -2.12 -12.61 -6.87
C THR A 180 -1.59 -11.25 -7.26
N MET A 181 -1.81 -10.86 -8.51
CA MET A 181 -1.71 -9.47 -8.94
C MET A 181 -3.07 -8.99 -9.44
N LEU A 182 -3.48 -7.85 -8.92
CA LEU A 182 -4.73 -7.17 -9.26
C LEU A 182 -4.43 -5.84 -9.93
N GLN A 183 -5.46 -5.27 -10.55
CA GLN A 183 -5.44 -3.90 -11.06
C GLN A 183 -6.53 -3.09 -10.36
N VAL A 184 -6.21 -1.85 -10.04
CA VAL A 184 -7.11 -0.80 -9.56
C VAL A 184 -7.16 0.26 -10.65
N ASP A 185 -8.37 0.57 -11.11
CA ASP A 185 -8.63 1.67 -12.02
C ASP A 185 -8.66 2.98 -11.22
N ILE A 186 -8.00 4.00 -11.76
CA ILE A 186 -7.93 5.34 -11.16
C ILE A 186 -8.59 6.32 -12.10
N ASP A 187 -9.60 7.03 -11.57
CA ASP A 187 -10.18 8.17 -12.26
C ASP A 187 -9.15 9.32 -12.31
N PRO A 188 -8.73 9.79 -13.49
CA PRO A 188 -7.64 10.75 -13.61
C PRO A 188 -7.99 12.16 -13.10
N GLU A 189 -9.28 12.50 -13.00
CA GLU A 189 -9.72 13.82 -12.56
C GLU A 189 -9.81 13.87 -11.02
N THR A 190 -10.48 12.87 -10.45
CA THR A 190 -10.83 12.80 -9.03
C THR A 190 -9.84 11.98 -8.20
N GLY A 191 -9.02 11.13 -8.83
CA GLY A 191 -8.17 10.15 -8.16
C GLY A 191 -8.95 8.96 -7.59
N LYS A 192 -10.28 8.88 -7.78
CA LYS A 192 -11.09 7.80 -7.21
C LYS A 192 -10.59 6.44 -7.69
N MET A 193 -10.35 5.55 -6.73
CA MET A 193 -9.90 4.19 -6.97
C MET A 193 -11.07 3.19 -7.02
N GLU A 194 -11.03 2.26 -7.97
CA GLU A 194 -11.97 1.14 -8.07
C GLU A 194 -11.25 -0.15 -8.48
N ILE A 195 -11.59 -1.29 -7.86
CA ILE A 195 -10.98 -2.57 -8.21
C ILE A 195 -11.45 -3.01 -9.59
N ASN A 196 -10.52 -3.25 -10.52
CA ASN A 196 -10.83 -3.83 -11.82
C ASN A 196 -11.11 -5.34 -11.66
N ARG A 197 -12.39 -5.71 -11.61
CA ARG A 197 -12.83 -7.10 -11.43
C ARG A 197 -12.56 -8.02 -12.65
N ASN A 198 -12.09 -7.48 -13.76
CA ASN A 198 -11.77 -8.23 -14.99
C ASN A 198 -10.29 -8.62 -15.09
N PHE A 199 -9.42 -8.03 -14.26
CA PHE A 199 -7.98 -8.29 -14.25
C PHE A 199 -7.57 -9.11 -13.02
N LEU A 200 -6.90 -10.24 -13.26
CA LEU A 200 -6.26 -11.05 -12.22
C LEU A 200 -5.15 -11.88 -12.83
N ILE A 201 -3.95 -11.78 -12.28
CA ILE A 201 -2.89 -12.78 -12.45
C ILE A 201 -2.85 -13.63 -11.19
N ASP A 202 -3.04 -14.94 -11.36
CA ASP A 202 -3.03 -15.92 -10.27
C ASP A 202 -1.72 -16.71 -10.33
N PHE A 203 -0.76 -16.35 -9.48
CA PHE A 203 0.57 -16.99 -9.47
C PHE A 203 0.53 -18.41 -8.86
N GLY A 204 -0.59 -18.82 -8.26
CA GLY A 204 -0.84 -20.20 -7.87
C GLY A 204 -1.06 -21.14 -9.06
N LYS A 205 -1.46 -20.60 -10.22
CA LYS A 205 -1.74 -21.38 -11.45
C LYS A 205 -0.56 -21.45 -12.40
N VAL A 206 0.54 -20.75 -12.11
CA VAL A 206 1.76 -20.79 -12.92
C VAL A 206 2.49 -22.10 -12.65
N SER A 207 2.91 -22.80 -13.72
CA SER A 207 3.63 -24.08 -13.62
C SER A 207 4.88 -23.94 -12.75
N GLY A 208 5.08 -24.86 -11.81
CA GLY A 208 6.19 -24.83 -10.84
C GLY A 208 5.90 -24.03 -9.56
N GLY A 209 4.71 -23.44 -9.44
CA GLY A 209 4.26 -22.70 -8.25
C GLY A 209 3.75 -23.58 -7.10
N PRO A 210 3.11 -22.97 -6.08
CA PRO A 210 2.67 -21.57 -6.03
C PRO A 210 3.83 -20.59 -5.86
N TYR A 211 3.77 -19.45 -6.57
CA TYR A 211 4.74 -18.36 -6.43
C TYR A 211 4.19 -17.20 -5.59
N LEU A 212 5.12 -16.50 -4.95
CA LEU A 212 4.88 -15.35 -4.10
C LEU A 212 5.43 -14.10 -4.80
N ALA A 213 4.68 -13.60 -5.77
CA ALA A 213 5.06 -12.42 -6.55
C ALA A 213 5.15 -11.19 -5.64
N HIS A 214 6.25 -10.44 -5.79
CA HIS A 214 6.59 -9.28 -4.99
C HIS A 214 6.59 -8.02 -5.88
N GLU A 215 7.76 -7.56 -6.31
CA GLU A 215 7.90 -6.37 -7.17
C GLU A 215 7.51 -6.64 -8.63
N MET A 216 7.05 -5.59 -9.30
CA MET A 216 6.68 -5.59 -10.71
C MET A 216 7.31 -4.38 -11.41
N ARG A 217 7.73 -4.56 -12.67
CA ARG A 217 8.35 -3.51 -13.47
C ARG A 217 7.71 -3.44 -14.84
N TYR A 218 7.48 -2.22 -15.35
CA TYR A 218 6.89 -2.05 -16.67
C TYR A 218 7.98 -2.08 -17.75
N PRO A 219 7.69 -2.67 -18.92
CA PRO A 219 8.53 -2.49 -20.09
C PRO A 219 8.58 -1.00 -20.47
N GLY A 220 9.77 -0.40 -20.42
CA GLY A 220 9.99 1.00 -20.82
C GLY A 220 9.94 2.02 -19.69
N GLY A 221 9.94 1.58 -18.42
CA GLY A 221 10.00 2.47 -17.26
C GLY A 221 8.66 2.68 -16.58
N ASP A 222 8.71 3.05 -15.31
CA ASP A 222 7.57 3.18 -14.42
C ASP A 222 7.85 4.18 -13.28
N CYS A 223 6.84 4.48 -12.46
CA CYS A 223 6.91 5.51 -11.42
C CYS A 223 7.90 5.22 -10.28
N THR A 224 8.64 4.12 -10.32
CA THR A 224 9.64 3.75 -9.31
C THR A 224 11.00 3.39 -9.90
N SER A 225 11.11 3.27 -11.23
CA SER A 225 12.36 2.93 -11.91
C SER A 225 13.14 4.11 -12.47
N ASP A 226 12.45 5.22 -12.81
CA ASP A 226 13.04 6.32 -13.56
C ASP A 226 13.24 7.55 -12.68
N ILE A 227 14.43 8.17 -12.80
CA ILE A 227 14.78 9.43 -12.13
C ILE A 227 15.05 10.45 -13.23
N TRP A 228 14.35 11.58 -13.15
CA TRP A 228 14.48 12.68 -14.10
C TRP A 228 15.58 13.65 -13.62
N ILE A 229 16.40 14.16 -14.54
CA ILE A 229 17.54 15.07 -14.27
C ILE A 229 17.33 16.37 -15.02
#